data_AF-A0A7J9KS70-F1
#
_entry.id   AF-A0A7J9KS70-F1
#
_cell.length_a   1.000
_cell.length_b   1.000
_cell.length_c   1.000
_cell.angle_alpha   90.00
_cell.angle_beta   90.00
_cell.angle_gamma   90.00
#
_symmetry.space_group_name_H-M   'P 1'
#
loop_
_entity.id
_entity.type
_entity.pdbx_description
1 polymer ?
#
loop_
_entity_poly.entity_id
_entity_poly.type
_entity_poly.pdbx_seq_one_letter_code
_entity_poly.pdbx_strand_id
1 'polypeptide(L)'
;MGISKIPPIDLSKLDGPDHDEVVNQIVRAAETLGFFQVVNHGVPIELLDSLKQTAHNFFGLPPERKSVYRKEVSPSPLVKYGTSFVPKKEKAWNGKTILAWLTPMMMKLFNSGLDVALQYLKTSHEMVRKLLEALLGNLGAELDDSKIDAFIGKKWLI
;
A
#
# COMPACT_ATOMS: atom_id res chain seq x y z
N MET A 1 -26.93 -10.14 10.63
CA MET A 1 -26.39 -8.84 11.07
C MET A 1 -25.93 -8.10 9.83
N GLY A 2 -26.60 -7.00 9.48
CA GLY A 2 -26.24 -6.20 8.31
C GLY A 2 -24.92 -5.49 8.56
N ILE A 3 -23.98 -5.63 7.64
CA ILE A 3 -22.72 -4.88 7.68
C ILE A 3 -23.12 -3.42 7.44
N SER A 4 -23.05 -2.57 8.48
CA SER A 4 -23.23 -1.12 8.30
C SER A 4 -22.17 -0.66 7.31
N LYS A 5 -22.60 -0.25 6.12
CA LYS A 5 -21.70 0.15 5.05
C LYS A 5 -21.16 1.53 5.42
N ILE A 6 -19.95 1.58 5.99
CA ILE A 6 -19.29 2.84 6.30
C ILE A 6 -19.04 3.56 4.96
N PRO A 7 -19.55 4.79 4.78
CA PRO A 7 -19.28 5.55 3.57
C PRO A 7 -17.77 5.84 3.47
N PRO A 8 -17.20 5.87 2.25
CA PRO A 8 -15.81 6.25 2.09
C PRO A 8 -15.60 7.71 2.50
N ILE A 9 -14.43 8.00 3.06
CA ILE A 9 -14.01 9.34 3.47
C ILE A 9 -13.48 10.10 2.25
N ASP A 10 -13.97 11.32 2.03
CA ASP A 10 -13.57 12.16 0.91
C ASP A 10 -12.33 13.00 1.28
N LEU A 11 -11.16 12.63 0.74
CA LEU A 11 -9.91 13.32 1.04
C LEU A 11 -9.74 14.66 0.31
N SER A 12 -10.56 14.96 -0.71
CA SER A 12 -10.49 16.27 -1.39
C SER A 12 -10.88 17.43 -0.48
N LYS A 13 -11.59 17.13 0.61
CA LYS A 13 -12.05 18.08 1.62
C LYS A 13 -11.04 18.31 2.74
N LEU A 14 -9.99 17.51 2.80
CA LEU A 14 -9.04 17.52 3.89
C LEU A 14 -8.23 18.82 3.96
N ASP A 15 -7.94 19.48 2.83
CA ASP A 15 -7.23 20.77 2.82
C ASP A 15 -8.20 21.98 2.77
N GLY A 16 -9.48 21.74 3.06
CA GLY A 16 -10.56 22.71 2.88
C GLY A 16 -11.23 23.15 4.20
N PRO A 17 -12.37 23.84 4.11
CA PRO A 17 -13.13 24.28 5.30
C PRO A 17 -13.65 23.12 6.15
N ASP A 18 -13.75 21.91 5.57
CA ASP A 18 -14.20 20.70 6.23
C ASP A 18 -13.04 19.90 6.87
N HIS A 19 -11.82 20.47 6.98
CA HIS A 19 -10.61 19.78 7.48
C HIS A 19 -10.86 18.99 8.77
N ASP A 20 -11.34 19.65 9.83
CA ASP A 20 -11.53 19.04 11.15
C ASP A 20 -12.56 17.90 11.10
N GLU A 21 -13.60 18.02 10.28
CA GLU A 21 -14.61 16.99 10.09
C GLU A 21 -14.01 15.75 9.41
N VAL A 22 -13.19 15.93 8.38
CA VAL A 22 -12.50 14.82 7.70
C VAL A 22 -11.50 14.15 8.64
N VAL A 23 -10.72 14.93 9.41
CA VAL A 23 -9.79 14.39 10.42
C VAL A 23 -10.55 13.55 11.45
N ASN A 24 -11.66 14.07 11.98
CA ASN A 24 -12.50 13.34 12.93
C ASN A 24 -13.04 12.02 12.35
N GLN A 25 -13.43 12.00 11.07
CA GLN A 25 -13.86 10.77 10.41
C GLN A 25 -12.73 9.75 10.30
N ILE A 26 -11.52 10.19 9.94
CA ILE A 26 -10.33 9.33 9.84
C ILE A 26 -9.99 8.73 11.20
N VAL A 27 -9.86 9.57 12.23
CA VAL A 27 -9.53 9.16 13.61
C VAL A 27 -10.57 8.18 14.13
N ARG A 28 -11.86 8.54 14.05
CA ARG A 28 -12.95 7.70 14.55
C ARG A 28 -12.98 6.34 13.86
N ALA A 29 -12.80 6.29 12.54
CA ALA A 29 -12.79 5.02 11.82
C ALA A 29 -11.57 4.16 12.19
N ALA A 30 -10.40 4.79 12.38
CA ALA A 30 -9.20 4.10 12.85
C ALA A 30 -9.36 3.53 14.28
N GLU A 31 -9.95 4.29 15.21
CA GLU A 31 -10.15 3.86 16.60
C GLU A 31 -11.24 2.80 16.76
N THR A 32 -12.33 2.91 16.00
CA THR A 32 -13.51 2.04 16.20
C THR A 32 -13.45 0.75 15.39
N LEU A 33 -12.90 0.81 14.17
CA LEU A 33 -12.93 -0.31 13.23
C LEU A 33 -11.53 -0.79 12.85
N GLY A 34 -10.51 0.07 12.95
CA GLY A 34 -9.16 -0.22 12.49
C GLY A 34 -9.00 -0.19 10.97
N PHE A 35 -10.02 0.23 10.21
CA PHE A 35 -9.95 0.40 8.76
C PHE A 35 -11.00 1.40 8.25
N PHE A 36 -10.71 2.02 7.10
CA PHE A 36 -11.63 2.90 6.38
C PHE A 36 -11.32 2.87 4.88
N GLN A 37 -12.24 3.36 4.07
CA GLN A 37 -12.04 3.58 2.64
C GLN A 37 -11.92 5.07 2.37
N VAL A 38 -11.12 5.44 1.37
CA VAL A 38 -10.96 6.83 0.94
C VAL A 38 -11.34 6.99 -0.52
N VAL A 39 -11.89 8.15 -0.87
CA VAL A 39 -12.16 8.58 -2.24
C VAL A 39 -11.54 9.96 -2.46
N ASN A 40 -11.41 10.36 -3.73
CA ASN A 40 -10.81 11.65 -4.13
C ASN A 40 -9.42 11.89 -3.50
N HIS A 41 -8.64 10.80 -3.36
CA HIS A 41 -7.34 10.77 -2.69
C HIS A 41 -6.17 11.28 -3.55
N GLY A 42 -6.45 11.81 -4.75
CA GLY A 42 -5.45 12.42 -5.63
C GLY A 42 -4.57 11.45 -6.44
N VAL A 43 -4.79 10.13 -6.36
CA VAL A 43 -4.08 9.17 -7.23
C VAL A 43 -4.90 8.97 -8.50
N PRO A 44 -4.32 9.20 -9.71
CA PRO A 44 -5.04 9.03 -10.97
C PRO A 44 -5.59 7.61 -11.15
N ILE A 45 -6.81 7.50 -11.68
CA ILE A 45 -7.48 6.21 -11.90
C ILE A 45 -6.70 5.36 -12.91
N GLU A 46 -6.16 5.99 -13.95
CA GLU A 46 -5.37 5.35 -15.00
C GLU A 46 -4.09 4.73 -14.43
N LEU A 47 -3.49 5.36 -13.42
CA LEU A 47 -2.33 4.85 -12.71
C LEU A 47 -2.69 3.63 -11.84
N LEU A 48 -3.84 3.68 -11.15
CA LEU A 48 -4.34 2.54 -10.40
C LEU A 48 -4.63 1.34 -11.31
N ASP A 49 -5.25 1.57 -12.46
CA ASP A 49 -5.57 0.50 -13.41
C ASP A 49 -4.32 -0.08 -14.07
N SER A 50 -3.35 0.77 -14.41
CA SER A 50 -2.04 0.33 -14.89
C SER A 50 -1.30 -0.52 -13.86
N LEU A 51 -1.38 -0.14 -12.58
CA LEU A 51 -0.78 -0.90 -11.48
C LEU A 51 -1.45 -2.27 -11.32
N LYS A 52 -2.79 -2.33 -11.34
CA LYS A 52 -3.55 -3.59 -11.31
C LYS A 52 -3.17 -4.49 -12.48
N GLN A 53 -3.12 -3.93 -13.69
CA GLN A 53 -2.76 -4.69 -14.90
C GLN A 53 -1.32 -5.22 -14.81
N THR A 54 -0.38 -4.42 -14.32
CA THR A 54 1.00 -4.84 -14.09
C THR A 54 1.07 -6.02 -13.12
N ALA A 55 0.33 -5.96 -12.01
CA ALA A 55 0.25 -7.06 -11.05
C ALA A 55 -0.37 -8.32 -11.69
N HIS A 56 -1.48 -8.17 -12.42
CA HIS A 56 -2.13 -9.28 -13.12
C HIS A 56 -1.20 -9.95 -14.13
N ASN A 57 -0.48 -9.17 -14.93
CA ASN A 57 0.51 -9.67 -15.89
C ASN A 57 1.60 -10.47 -15.18
N PHE A 58 2.14 -9.95 -14.08
CA PHE A 58 3.16 -10.65 -13.30
C PHE A 58 2.64 -11.98 -12.73
N PHE A 59 1.49 -11.99 -12.06
CA PHE A 59 0.96 -13.22 -11.46
C PHE A 59 0.48 -14.24 -12.52
N GLY A 60 0.13 -13.78 -13.72
CA GLY A 60 -0.16 -14.61 -14.88
C GLY A 60 1.05 -15.29 -15.52
N LEU A 61 2.28 -14.89 -15.17
CA LEU A 61 3.49 -15.55 -15.70
C LEU A 61 3.60 -17.02 -15.24
N PRO A 62 4.26 -17.88 -16.05
CA PRO A 62 4.59 -19.25 -15.64
C PRO A 62 5.35 -19.29 -14.32
N PRO A 63 5.13 -20.31 -13.46
CA PRO A 63 5.81 -20.44 -12.17
C PRO A 63 7.34 -20.35 -12.24
N GLU A 64 7.94 -20.85 -13.32
CA GLU A 64 9.40 -20.88 -13.54
C GLU A 64 9.96 -19.45 -13.62
N ARG A 65 9.24 -18.56 -14.31
CA ARG A 65 9.60 -17.13 -14.43
C ARG A 65 9.51 -16.39 -13.10
N LYS A 66 8.60 -16.82 -12.21
CA LYS A 66 8.42 -16.22 -10.88
C LYS A 66 9.36 -16.84 -9.83
N SER A 67 9.81 -18.07 -10.07
CA SER A 67 10.61 -18.87 -9.14
C SER A 67 11.96 -18.26 -8.79
N VAL A 68 12.53 -17.48 -9.71
CA VAL A 68 13.81 -16.76 -9.54
C VAL A 68 13.77 -15.71 -8.43
N TYR A 69 12.58 -15.35 -7.95
CA TYR A 69 12.40 -14.40 -6.85
C TYR A 69 12.10 -15.08 -5.52
N ARG A 70 12.13 -16.41 -5.41
CA ARG A 70 11.93 -17.09 -4.12
C ARG A 70 13.02 -16.72 -3.13
N LYS A 71 12.67 -16.71 -1.83
CA LYS A 71 13.53 -16.27 -0.73
C LYS A 71 14.95 -16.87 -0.80
N GLU A 72 15.07 -18.12 -1.23
CA GLU A 72 16.30 -18.89 -1.25
C GLU A 72 17.21 -18.59 -2.46
N VAL A 73 16.64 -18.09 -3.56
CA VAL A 73 17.34 -17.93 -4.85
C VAL A 73 17.30 -16.52 -5.41
N SER A 74 16.56 -15.62 -4.76
CA SER A 74 16.41 -14.24 -5.20
C SER A 74 17.76 -13.54 -5.27
N PRO A 75 18.08 -12.82 -6.37
CA PRO A 75 19.31 -12.05 -6.49
C PRO A 75 19.35 -10.84 -5.54
N SER A 76 18.23 -10.52 -4.87
CA SER A 76 18.15 -9.45 -3.88
C SER A 76 17.49 -9.95 -2.59
N PRO A 77 18.10 -9.69 -1.41
CA PRO A 77 17.50 -10.06 -0.13
C PRO A 77 16.19 -9.31 0.18
N LEU A 78 15.93 -8.24 -0.56
CA LEU A 78 14.77 -7.36 -0.40
C LEU A 78 13.62 -7.71 -1.34
N VAL A 79 13.78 -8.70 -2.22
CA VAL A 79 12.76 -9.11 -3.17
C VAL A 79 12.43 -10.58 -2.98
N LYS A 80 11.18 -10.86 -2.62
CA LYS A 80 10.74 -12.21 -2.29
C LYS A 80 9.38 -12.51 -2.90
N TYR A 81 9.32 -13.54 -3.71
CA TYR A 81 8.10 -14.19 -4.18
C TYR A 81 7.87 -15.46 -3.36
N GLY A 82 6.69 -15.59 -2.79
CA GLY A 82 6.31 -16.77 -2.04
C GLY A 82 4.83 -16.75 -1.70
N THR A 83 4.31 -17.89 -1.30
CA THR A 83 2.96 -18.01 -0.76
C THR A 83 3.03 -18.17 0.75
N SER A 84 2.04 -17.67 1.49
CA SER A 84 1.94 -17.89 2.93
C SER A 84 1.63 -19.34 3.29
N PHE A 85 1.33 -20.15 2.28
CA PHE A 85 1.01 -21.55 2.44
C PHE A 85 2.22 -22.31 3.00
N VAL A 86 2.03 -22.83 4.22
CA VAL A 86 2.97 -23.75 4.84
C VAL A 86 2.32 -25.13 4.82
N PRO A 87 2.65 -26.01 3.85
CA PRO A 87 2.00 -27.32 3.71
C PRO A 87 2.05 -28.18 4.98
N LYS A 88 3.08 -27.96 5.81
CA LYS A 88 3.27 -28.67 7.09
C LYS A 88 2.32 -28.21 8.21
N LYS A 89 1.67 -27.05 8.07
CA LYS A 89 0.79 -26.45 9.08
C LYS A 89 -0.65 -26.23 8.59
N GLU A 90 -0.87 -26.12 7.28
CA GLU A 90 -2.18 -25.79 6.70
C GLU A 90 -2.65 -26.89 5.74
N LYS A 91 -3.90 -27.38 5.92
CA LYS A 91 -4.51 -28.44 5.10
C LYS A 91 -5.28 -27.93 3.87
N ALA A 92 -5.36 -26.62 3.66
CA ALA A 92 -6.10 -26.01 2.56
C ALA A 92 -5.25 -24.93 1.85
N TRP A 93 -5.26 -24.98 0.52
CA TRP A 93 -4.69 -23.94 -0.34
C TRP A 93 -5.61 -22.71 -0.32
N ASN A 94 -5.24 -21.69 0.43
CA ASN A 94 -6.07 -20.49 0.56
C ASN A 94 -5.77 -19.41 -0.48
N GLY A 95 -4.91 -19.66 -1.47
CA GLY A 95 -4.53 -18.69 -2.50
C GLY A 95 -3.86 -17.39 -1.98
N LYS A 96 -3.63 -17.29 -0.66
CA LYS A 96 -3.02 -16.12 -0.02
C LYS A 96 -1.53 -16.10 -0.34
N THR A 97 -1.17 -15.34 -1.36
CA THR A 97 0.21 -14.98 -1.68
C THR A 97 0.56 -13.76 -0.83
N ILE A 98 1.35 -13.93 0.24
CA ILE A 98 1.95 -12.79 0.93
C ILE A 98 3.06 -12.25 0.02
N LEU A 99 2.81 -11.08 -0.58
CA LEU A 99 3.89 -10.18 -0.93
C LEU A 99 4.37 -9.57 0.39
N ALA A 100 5.34 -10.21 1.02
CA ALA A 100 6.13 -9.53 2.01
C ALA A 100 7.00 -8.54 1.22
N TRP A 101 6.64 -7.26 1.34
CA TRP A 101 7.40 -6.08 0.90
C TRP A 101 7.24 -5.73 -0.59
N LEU A 102 6.21 -4.93 -0.91
CA LEU A 102 6.14 -4.09 -2.12
C LEU A 102 7.16 -2.94 -2.03
N THR A 103 8.44 -3.26 -1.82
CA THR A 103 9.49 -2.26 -1.94
C THR A 103 9.72 -1.96 -3.43
N PRO A 104 10.13 -0.72 -3.80
CA PRO A 104 10.57 -0.34 -5.15
C PRO A 104 11.53 -1.35 -5.79
N MET A 105 12.30 -2.02 -4.94
CA MET A 105 13.24 -3.08 -5.31
C MET A 105 12.57 -4.30 -5.97
N MET A 106 11.36 -4.69 -5.55
CA MET A 106 10.61 -5.81 -6.15
C MET A 106 10.31 -5.56 -7.62
N MET A 107 10.16 -4.30 -7.98
CA MET A 107 9.87 -3.86 -9.33
C MET A 107 11.13 -3.65 -10.18
N LYS A 108 12.30 -3.44 -9.57
CA LYS A 108 13.59 -3.35 -10.29
C LYS A 108 13.91 -4.62 -11.10
N LEU A 109 13.28 -5.73 -10.71
CA LEU A 109 13.41 -7.03 -11.38
C LEU A 109 12.34 -7.27 -12.46
N PHE A 110 11.32 -6.41 -12.54
CA PHE A 110 10.31 -6.40 -13.59
C PHE A 110 10.62 -5.26 -14.57
N ASN A 111 11.41 -5.55 -15.62
CA ASN A 111 11.63 -4.59 -16.71
C ASN A 111 10.32 -4.01 -17.27
N SER A 112 9.21 -4.74 -17.16
CA SER A 112 7.86 -4.26 -17.47
C SER A 112 7.09 -3.97 -16.18
N GLY A 113 6.91 -2.68 -15.86
CA GLY A 113 6.02 -2.24 -14.79
C GLY A 113 6.68 -1.37 -13.72
N LEU A 114 8.02 -1.36 -13.61
CA LEU A 114 8.75 -0.58 -12.61
C LEU A 114 8.30 0.87 -12.55
N ASP A 115 8.19 1.50 -13.71
CA ASP A 115 7.79 2.90 -13.81
C ASP A 115 6.40 3.13 -13.23
N VAL A 116 5.46 2.22 -13.49
CA VAL A 116 4.07 2.31 -12.99
C VAL A 116 4.02 2.21 -11.47
N ALA A 117 4.73 1.25 -10.85
CA ALA A 117 4.72 1.15 -9.40
C ALA A 117 5.53 2.27 -8.73
N LEU A 118 6.64 2.72 -9.32
CA LEU A 118 7.37 3.88 -8.82
C LEU A 118 6.50 5.13 -8.89
N GLN A 119 5.77 5.33 -9.98
CA GLN A 119 4.85 6.44 -10.12
C GLN A 119 3.69 6.33 -9.13
N TYR A 120 3.13 5.13 -8.93
CA TYR A 120 2.12 4.91 -7.89
C TYR A 120 2.65 5.23 -6.50
N LEU A 121 3.82 4.70 -6.13
CA LEU A 121 4.46 4.98 -4.85
C LEU A 121 4.62 6.50 -4.69
N LYS A 122 5.30 7.17 -5.62
CA LYS A 122 5.49 8.63 -5.62
C LYS A 122 4.18 9.40 -5.42
N THR A 123 3.14 9.07 -6.18
CA THR A 123 1.85 9.75 -6.12
C THR A 123 1.10 9.46 -4.81
N SER A 124 1.20 8.23 -4.30
CA SER A 124 0.54 7.82 -3.05
C SER A 124 1.19 8.41 -1.80
N HIS A 125 2.45 8.88 -1.86
CA HIS A 125 3.14 9.46 -0.70
C HIS A 125 2.41 10.67 -0.13
N GLU A 126 1.87 11.54 -0.99
CA GLU A 126 1.12 12.72 -0.54
C GLU A 126 -0.15 12.32 0.21
N MET A 127 -0.88 11.32 -0.29
CA MET A 127 -2.03 10.74 0.40
C MET A 127 -1.63 10.15 1.75
N VAL A 128 -0.56 9.34 1.79
CA VAL A 128 -0.10 8.71 3.04
C VAL A 128 0.38 9.76 4.05
N ARG A 129 1.07 10.80 3.60
CA ARG A 129 1.49 11.93 4.45
C ARG A 129 0.29 12.56 5.14
N LYS A 130 -0.73 12.97 4.37
CA LYS A 130 -1.93 13.60 4.91
C LYS A 130 -2.69 12.71 5.91
N LEU A 131 -2.74 11.40 5.63
CA LEU A 131 -3.35 10.43 6.55
C LEU A 131 -2.55 10.30 7.86
N LEU A 132 -1.22 10.28 7.78
CA LEU A 132 -0.36 10.25 8.97
C LEU A 132 -0.49 11.54 9.78
N GLU A 133 -0.56 12.70 9.13
CA GLU A 133 -0.79 13.99 9.78
C GLU A 133 -2.11 14.02 10.54
N ALA A 134 -3.20 13.59 9.92
CA ALA A 134 -4.51 13.49 10.57
C ALA A 134 -4.49 12.53 11.78
N LEU A 135 -3.88 11.35 11.64
CA LEU A 135 -3.86 10.33 12.69
C LEU A 135 -2.93 10.68 13.85
N LEU A 136 -1.71 11.14 13.56
CA LEU A 136 -0.70 11.41 14.58
C LEU A 136 -0.88 12.79 15.22
N GLY A 137 -1.43 13.76 14.47
CA GLY A 137 -1.84 15.06 15.04
C GLY A 137 -2.84 14.88 16.17
N ASN A 138 -3.81 13.95 16.03
CA ASN A 138 -4.76 13.62 17.09
C ASN A 138 -4.09 13.00 18.34
N LEU A 139 -2.91 12.39 18.19
CA LEU A 139 -2.13 11.86 19.30
C LEU A 139 -1.22 12.93 19.95
N GLY A 140 -1.29 14.18 19.52
CA GLY A 140 -0.43 15.27 19.99
C GLY A 140 1.02 15.15 19.51
N ALA A 141 1.28 14.33 18.49
CA ALA A 141 2.62 14.15 17.94
C ALA A 141 2.90 15.21 16.87
N GLU A 142 3.92 16.04 17.10
CA GLU A 142 4.47 16.90 16.05
C GLU A 142 5.21 16.02 15.03
N LEU A 143 4.72 16.05 13.80
CA LEU A 143 5.35 15.43 12.66
C LEU A 143 6.27 16.42 11.97
N ASP A 144 7.54 16.06 11.86
CA ASP A 144 8.48 16.69 10.96
C ASP A 144 8.69 15.80 9.72
N ASP A 145 9.26 16.37 8.67
CA ASP A 145 9.54 15.65 7.42
C ASP A 145 10.39 14.39 7.65
N SER A 146 11.29 14.38 8.64
CA SER A 146 12.16 13.24 8.93
C SER A 146 11.37 12.06 9.51
N LYS A 147 10.43 12.31 10.42
CA LYS A 147 9.53 11.28 10.99
C LYS A 147 8.60 10.73 9.92
N ILE A 148 7.99 11.59 9.11
CA ILE A 148 7.12 11.18 8.01
C ILE A 148 7.91 10.35 7.00
N ASP A 149 9.11 10.79 6.63
CA ASP A 149 10.01 10.08 5.72
C ASP A 149 10.45 8.71 6.25
N ALA A 150 10.59 8.56 7.57
CA ALA A 150 10.85 7.28 8.21
C ALA A 150 9.66 6.32 8.11
N PHE A 151 8.43 6.80 8.30
CA PHE A 151 7.21 5.98 8.17
C PHE A 151 6.95 5.53 6.74
N ILE A 152 7.16 6.42 5.76
CA ILE A 152 6.93 6.11 4.34
C ILE A 152 8.12 5.43 3.66
N GLY A 153 9.25 5.32 4.36
CA GLY A 153 10.44 4.65 3.85
C GLY A 153 11.11 5.39 2.68
N LYS A 154 11.03 6.73 2.62
CA LYS A 154 11.64 7.53 1.54
C LYS A 154 13.14 7.27 1.35
N LYS A 155 13.85 6.90 2.42
CA LYS A 155 15.26 6.53 2.41
C LYS A 155 15.58 5.33 1.49
N TRP A 156 14.58 4.55 1.08
CA TRP A 156 14.71 3.38 0.19
C TRP A 156 14.33 3.68 -1.27
N LEU A 157 13.93 4.91 -1.58
CA LEU A 157 13.45 5.37 -2.90
C LEU A 157 14.47 6.19 -3.69
N ILE A 158 15.61 6.53 -3.08
CA ILE A 158 16.72 7.31 -3.67
C ILE A 158 17.94 6.42 -3.81
#